data_AF-A0A8J8PK34-F1
#
_entry.id   AF-A0A8J8PK34-F1
#
_cell.length_a   1.000
_cell.length_b   1.000
_cell.length_c   1.000
_cell.angle_alpha   90.00
_cell.angle_beta   90.00
_cell.angle_gamma   90.00
#
_symmetry.space_group_name_H-M   'P 1'
#
loop_
_entity.id
_entity.type
_entity.pdbx_description
1 polymer ?
#
loop_
_entity_poly.entity_id
_entity_poly.type
_entity_poly.pdbx_seq_one_letter_code
_entity_poly.pdbx_strand_id
1 'polypeptide(L)'
;MLSWLIGSPSPPWTDLDEIFEDYRNVAIYVDEQEIIQLVKVSDIDDFYSQFSVLIHPKYFKKYKLYYLKMEKYVAFPTMSENIIKFLVNLKGWRGIRYYYNDEFLGGWILYDCERCKEKQRIHLSFKEEEHSVSEVINFHLKIYNS
;
A
#
# COMPACT_ATOMS: atom_id res chain seq x y z
N MET A 1 1.42 1.36 -23.44
CA MET A 1 0.47 2.40 -22.99
C MET A 1 0.73 2.85 -21.55
N LEU A 2 1.03 1.96 -20.60
CA LEU A 2 1.40 2.33 -19.22
C LEU A 2 2.61 3.27 -19.10
N SER A 3 3.56 3.16 -20.03
CA SER A 3 4.75 4.02 -20.07
C SER A 3 4.45 5.51 -20.20
N TRP A 4 3.25 5.88 -20.69
CA TRP A 4 2.88 7.29 -20.87
C TRP A 4 2.44 7.97 -19.58
N LEU A 5 2.04 7.18 -18.57
CA LEU A 5 1.73 7.69 -17.24
C LEU A 5 3.00 8.07 -16.48
N ILE A 6 4.13 7.42 -16.76
CA ILE A 6 5.39 7.74 -16.07
C ILE A 6 5.85 9.13 -16.51
N GLY A 7 6.10 10.01 -15.53
CA GLY A 7 6.44 11.40 -15.76
C GLY A 7 5.25 12.34 -15.95
N SER A 8 4.01 11.84 -15.86
CA SER A 8 2.81 12.68 -15.88
C SER A 8 2.31 12.98 -14.46
N PRO A 9 1.58 14.08 -14.24
CA PRO A 9 0.81 14.28 -13.01
C PRO A 9 -0.12 13.11 -12.73
N SER A 10 -0.31 12.75 -11.46
CA SER A 10 -1.22 11.68 -11.07
C SER A 10 -2.67 12.09 -11.30
N PRO A 11 -3.43 11.34 -12.13
CA PRO A 11 -4.84 11.61 -12.33
C PRO A 11 -5.66 11.20 -11.09
N PRO A 12 -6.92 11.64 -10.98
CA PRO A 12 -7.82 11.23 -9.92
C PRO A 12 -7.91 9.71 -9.75
N TRP A 13 -8.17 9.27 -8.52
CA TRP A 13 -8.24 7.85 -8.17
C TRP A 13 -9.30 7.08 -8.98
N THR A 14 -10.43 7.73 -9.33
CA THR A 14 -11.49 7.16 -10.17
C THR A 14 -10.99 6.82 -11.57
N ASP A 15 -10.25 7.73 -12.18
CA ASP A 15 -9.73 7.59 -13.54
C ASP A 15 -8.67 6.47 -13.58
N LEU A 16 -7.86 6.37 -12.53
CA LEU A 16 -6.94 5.25 -12.36
C LEU A 16 -7.69 3.92 -12.23
N ASP A 17 -8.81 3.87 -11.52
CA ASP A 17 -9.57 2.64 -11.38
C ASP A 17 -10.12 2.12 -12.71
N GLU A 18 -10.55 3.02 -13.59
CA GLU A 18 -10.98 2.72 -14.96
C GLU A 18 -9.81 2.28 -15.83
N ILE A 19 -8.69 3.04 -15.83
CA ILE A 19 -7.50 2.72 -16.64
C ILE A 19 -6.95 1.33 -16.30
N PHE A 20 -7.02 0.94 -15.03
CA PHE A 20 -6.45 -0.28 -14.50
C PHE A 20 -7.49 -1.37 -14.23
N GLU A 21 -8.71 -1.26 -14.77
CA GLU A 21 -9.82 -2.18 -14.52
C GLU A 21 -9.42 -3.65 -14.74
N ASP A 22 -8.74 -3.94 -15.86
CA ASP A 22 -8.35 -5.30 -16.27
C ASP A 22 -7.21 -5.91 -15.45
N TYR A 23 -6.43 -5.11 -14.72
CA TYR A 23 -5.30 -5.62 -13.93
C TYR A 23 -5.75 -6.05 -12.54
N ARG A 24 -5.32 -7.24 -12.12
CA ARG A 24 -5.67 -7.79 -10.81
C ARG A 24 -4.99 -7.04 -9.66
N ASN A 25 -3.73 -6.69 -9.84
CA ASN A 25 -2.94 -5.97 -8.84
C ASN A 25 -2.19 -4.81 -9.50
N VAL A 26 -2.28 -3.62 -8.90
CA VAL A 26 -1.65 -2.39 -9.40
C VAL A 26 -1.19 -1.53 -8.24
N ALA A 27 0.00 -0.96 -8.33
CA ALA A 27 0.47 0.08 -7.43
C ALA A 27 1.09 1.23 -8.23
N ILE A 28 0.75 2.46 -7.85
CA ILE A 28 1.29 3.68 -8.44
C ILE A 28 1.96 4.48 -7.34
N TYR A 29 3.19 4.87 -7.62
CA TYR A 29 4.02 5.67 -6.73
C TYR A 29 4.39 6.98 -7.40
N VAL A 30 4.21 8.07 -6.67
CA VAL A 30 4.43 9.45 -7.13
C VAL A 30 5.56 10.10 -6.35
N ASP A 31 6.17 11.15 -6.87
CA ASP A 31 7.07 12.01 -6.09
C ASP A 31 6.30 13.08 -5.28
N GLU A 32 7.04 14.01 -4.67
CA GLU A 32 6.50 15.12 -3.88
C GLU A 32 5.69 16.13 -4.72
N GLN A 33 5.88 16.15 -6.04
CA GLN A 33 5.13 17.00 -6.97
C GLN A 33 3.91 16.27 -7.55
N GLU A 34 3.56 15.11 -6.99
CA GLU A 34 2.49 14.23 -7.47
C GLU A 34 2.69 13.77 -8.93
N ILE A 35 3.95 13.70 -9.39
CA ILE A 35 4.30 13.14 -10.69
C ILE A 35 4.50 11.64 -10.53
N ILE A 36 3.89 10.83 -11.40
CA ILE A 36 4.01 9.37 -11.39
C ILE A 36 5.45 8.99 -11.74
N GLN A 37 6.12 8.29 -10.82
CA GLN A 37 7.49 7.82 -11.00
C GLN A 37 7.55 6.31 -11.25
N LEU A 38 6.60 5.56 -10.71
CA LEU A 38 6.58 4.10 -10.84
C LEU A 38 5.15 3.58 -10.93
N VAL A 39 4.91 2.70 -11.89
CA VAL A 39 3.70 1.89 -12.01
C VAL A 39 4.10 0.43 -11.98
N LYS A 40 3.57 -0.33 -11.02
CA LYS A 40 3.72 -1.80 -10.97
C LYS A 40 2.36 -2.43 -11.22
N VAL A 41 2.31 -3.41 -12.11
CA VAL A 41 1.12 -4.22 -12.38
C VAL A 41 1.47 -5.70 -12.26
N SER A 42 0.53 -6.53 -11.83
CA SER A 42 0.72 -7.97 -11.70
C SER A 42 -0.59 -8.73 -11.75
N ASP A 43 -0.60 -9.84 -12.49
CA ASP A 43 -1.71 -10.79 -12.52
C ASP A 43 -1.61 -11.86 -11.42
N ILE A 44 -0.48 -11.85 -10.69
CA ILE A 44 -0.18 -12.76 -9.58
C ILE A 44 -0.60 -12.10 -8.27
N ASP A 45 -1.48 -12.77 -7.53
CA ASP A 45 -1.98 -12.26 -6.25
C ASP A 45 -0.95 -12.39 -5.11
N ASP A 46 0.10 -13.19 -5.30
CA ASP A 46 1.10 -13.42 -4.26
C ASP A 46 1.93 -12.18 -3.97
N PHE A 47 1.74 -11.64 -2.75
CA PHE A 47 2.37 -10.43 -2.28
C PHE A 47 3.81 -10.62 -1.77
N TYR A 48 4.26 -11.86 -1.53
CA TYR A 48 5.65 -12.18 -1.19
C TYR A 48 6.51 -12.45 -2.42
N SER A 49 5.90 -12.56 -3.60
CA SER A 49 6.62 -12.82 -4.84
C SER A 49 7.41 -11.59 -5.32
N GLN A 50 8.46 -11.81 -6.11
CA GLN A 50 9.16 -10.73 -6.83
C GLN A 50 8.25 -9.93 -7.78
N PHE A 51 7.10 -10.52 -8.15
CA PHE A 51 6.08 -9.93 -9.00
C PHE A 51 5.05 -9.12 -8.21
N SER A 52 5.19 -9.03 -6.89
CA SER A 52 4.34 -8.19 -6.03
C SER A 52 4.41 -6.72 -6.46
N VAL A 53 3.27 -6.03 -6.45
CA VAL A 53 3.20 -4.59 -6.74
C VAL A 53 3.71 -3.71 -5.59
N LEU A 54 3.94 -4.33 -4.43
CA LEU A 54 4.48 -3.68 -3.24
C LEU A 54 5.99 -3.48 -3.40
N ILE A 55 6.48 -2.29 -3.03
CA ILE A 55 7.91 -1.97 -3.09
C ILE A 55 8.54 -1.95 -1.70
N HIS A 56 9.87 -2.06 -1.69
CA HIS A 56 10.65 -1.99 -0.47
C HIS A 56 10.49 -0.60 0.21
N PRO A 57 10.24 -0.51 1.54
CA PRO A 57 9.99 0.74 2.24
C PRO A 57 11.08 1.82 2.11
N LYS A 58 12.35 1.43 1.92
CA LYS A 58 13.45 2.35 1.56
C LYS A 58 13.11 3.36 0.44
N TYR A 59 12.24 3.00 -0.49
CA TYR A 59 11.82 3.87 -1.59
C TYR A 59 10.81 4.93 -1.17
N PHE A 60 10.15 4.78 -0.01
CA PHE A 60 9.19 5.77 0.49
C PHE A 60 9.82 7.09 0.95
N LYS A 61 11.16 7.15 1.04
CA LYS A 61 11.88 8.43 1.18
C LYS A 61 11.81 9.31 -0.07
N LYS A 62 11.48 8.72 -1.23
CA LYS A 62 11.43 9.42 -2.52
C LYS A 62 10.06 9.36 -3.17
N TYR A 63 9.29 8.31 -2.87
CA TYR A 63 8.01 8.09 -3.50
C TYR A 63 6.91 7.94 -2.46
N LYS A 64 5.74 8.48 -2.75
CA LYS A 64 4.52 8.25 -2.01
C LYS A 64 3.67 7.22 -2.73
N LEU A 65 3.12 6.26 -2.00
CA LEU A 65 2.11 5.36 -2.55
C LEU A 65 0.82 6.14 -2.79
N TYR A 66 0.41 6.26 -4.05
CA TYR A 66 -0.75 7.06 -4.46
C TYR A 66 -1.99 6.21 -4.71
N TYR A 67 -1.83 5.10 -5.43
CA TYR A 67 -2.90 4.17 -5.75
C TYR A 67 -2.43 2.75 -5.50
N LEU A 68 -3.29 1.94 -4.90
CA LEU A 68 -3.09 0.51 -4.74
C LEU A 68 -4.42 -0.19 -5.02
N LYS A 69 -4.36 -1.20 -5.85
CA LYS A 69 -5.42 -2.17 -6.12
C LYS A 69 -4.81 -3.54 -5.95
N MET A 70 -5.45 -4.40 -5.17
CA MET A 70 -5.08 -5.80 -5.04
C MET A 70 -6.36 -6.63 -5.02
N GLU A 71 -6.39 -7.72 -5.80
CA GLU A 71 -7.62 -8.49 -5.99
C GLU A 71 -8.02 -9.26 -4.73
N LYS A 72 -7.05 -9.80 -3.99
CA LYS A 72 -7.26 -10.69 -2.83
C LYS A 72 -6.92 -10.09 -1.47
N TYR A 73 -6.34 -8.90 -1.46
CA TYR A 73 -5.78 -8.30 -0.26
C TYR A 73 -6.14 -6.84 -0.15
N VAL A 74 -6.15 -6.35 1.08
CA VAL A 74 -5.91 -4.94 1.37
C VAL A 74 -4.52 -4.83 1.97
N ALA A 75 -3.74 -3.84 1.54
CA ALA A 75 -2.39 -3.63 2.04
C ALA A 75 -2.11 -2.14 2.27
N PHE A 76 -1.31 -1.83 3.29
CA PHE A 76 -0.82 -0.46 3.49
C PHE A 76 0.57 -0.49 4.12
N PRO A 77 1.42 0.50 3.80
CA PRO A 77 2.73 0.60 4.40
C PRO A 77 2.64 1.19 5.81
N THR A 78 3.61 0.87 6.66
CA THR A 78 3.85 1.56 7.93
C THR A 78 5.34 1.71 8.16
N MET A 79 5.73 2.81 8.80
CA MET A 79 7.10 3.05 9.23
C MET A 79 7.32 2.72 10.71
N SER A 80 6.25 2.41 11.44
CA SER A 80 6.30 2.04 12.85
C SER A 80 6.37 0.53 13.06
N GLU A 81 7.46 0.09 13.69
CA GLU A 81 7.60 -1.32 14.06
C GLU A 81 6.51 -1.77 15.06
N ASN A 82 6.06 -0.85 15.92
CA ASN A 82 5.04 -1.12 16.93
C ASN A 82 3.69 -1.43 16.29
N ILE A 83 3.32 -0.70 15.24
CA ILE A 83 2.04 -0.90 14.52
C ILE A 83 2.03 -2.27 13.84
N ILE A 84 3.09 -2.61 13.08
CA ILE A 84 3.17 -3.90 12.40
C ILE A 84 3.29 -5.07 13.39
N LYS A 85 4.00 -4.90 14.52
CA LYS A 85 4.07 -5.93 15.58
C LYS A 85 2.69 -6.18 16.17
N PHE A 86 1.93 -5.14 16.46
CA PHE A 86 0.60 -5.27 17.03
C PHE A 86 -0.38 -5.94 16.06
N LEU A 87 -0.51 -5.41 14.83
CA LEU A 87 -1.52 -5.87 13.89
C LEU A 87 -1.26 -7.31 13.43
N VAL A 88 -0.01 -7.68 13.14
CA VAL A 88 0.33 -9.04 12.69
C VAL A 88 0.10 -10.11 13.77
N ASN A 89 0.03 -9.73 15.05
CA ASN A 89 -0.33 -10.66 16.12
C ASN A 89 -1.84 -10.94 16.18
N LEU A 90 -2.67 -10.21 15.43
CA LEU A 90 -4.10 -10.44 15.35
C LEU A 90 -4.43 -11.45 14.23
N LYS A 91 -5.47 -12.25 14.45
CA LYS A 91 -5.93 -13.24 13.45
C LYS A 91 -6.37 -12.54 12.16
N GLY A 92 -5.92 -13.05 11.02
CA GLY A 92 -6.29 -12.56 9.68
C GLY A 92 -5.34 -11.50 9.12
N TRP A 93 -4.46 -10.96 9.95
CA TRP A 93 -3.46 -9.98 9.55
C TRP A 93 -2.12 -10.66 9.21
N ARG A 94 -1.42 -10.10 8.23
CA ARG A 94 -0.12 -10.54 7.73
C ARG A 94 0.76 -9.32 7.58
N GLY A 95 2.08 -9.51 7.55
CA GLY A 95 2.96 -8.39 7.30
C GLY A 95 4.34 -8.79 6.79
N ILE A 96 4.91 -7.88 6.00
CA ILE A 96 6.27 -7.96 5.47
C ILE A 96 7.09 -6.90 6.19
N ARG A 97 8.12 -7.31 6.93
CA ARG A 97 9.02 -6.39 7.65
C ARG A 97 10.34 -6.28 6.92
N TYR A 98 10.84 -5.06 6.78
CA TYR A 98 12.11 -4.81 6.13
C TYR A 98 13.07 -4.22 7.14
N TYR A 99 14.26 -4.80 7.20
CA TYR A 99 15.33 -4.40 8.11
C TYR A 99 16.59 -4.11 7.30
N TYR A 100 17.42 -3.19 7.79
CA TYR A 100 18.79 -3.03 7.35
C TYR A 100 19.69 -3.10 8.58
N ASN A 101 20.52 -4.14 8.65
CA ASN A 101 21.11 -4.58 9.92
C ASN A 101 20.00 -4.80 10.96
N ASP A 102 20.10 -4.16 12.13
CA ASP A 102 19.12 -4.25 13.22
C ASP A 102 18.09 -3.12 13.21
N GLU A 103 18.10 -2.25 12.19
CA GLU A 103 17.18 -1.11 12.09
C GLU A 103 15.94 -1.46 11.25
N PHE A 104 14.76 -1.24 11.82
CA PHE A 104 13.50 -1.39 11.09
C PHE A 104 13.33 -0.24 10.10
N LEU A 105 13.20 -0.58 8.81
CA LEU A 105 13.04 0.40 7.73
C LEU A 105 11.58 0.69 7.38
N GLY A 106 10.66 -0.12 7.88
CA GLY A 106 9.24 -0.09 7.51
C GLY A 106 8.74 -1.47 7.11
N GLY A 107 7.44 -1.53 6.83
CA GLY A 107 6.80 -2.77 6.45
C GLY A 107 5.49 -2.55 5.71
N TRP A 108 4.97 -3.65 5.20
CA TRP A 108 3.62 -3.73 4.67
C TRP A 108 2.77 -4.54 5.62
N ILE A 109 1.57 -4.06 5.91
CA ILE A 109 0.53 -4.79 6.64
C ILE A 109 -0.54 -5.17 5.63
N LEU A 110 -1.01 -6.41 5.70
CA LEU A 110 -1.99 -6.96 4.78
C LEU A 110 -3.05 -7.77 5.52
N TYR A 111 -4.25 -7.87 4.95
CA TYR A 111 -5.24 -8.86 5.33
C TYR A 111 -6.03 -9.32 4.10
N ASP A 112 -6.61 -10.52 4.19
CA ASP A 112 -7.37 -11.13 3.10
C ASP A 112 -8.69 -10.36 2.92
N CYS A 113 -8.95 -9.85 1.72
CA CYS A 113 -10.18 -9.13 1.38
C CYS A 113 -10.34 -9.09 -0.14
N GLU A 114 -11.37 -9.75 -0.67
CA GLU A 114 -11.57 -9.81 -2.13
C GLU A 114 -12.25 -8.54 -2.65
N ARG A 115 -11.65 -7.92 -3.66
CA ARG A 115 -12.19 -6.74 -4.37
C ARG A 115 -12.53 -5.55 -3.44
N CYS A 116 -11.80 -5.41 -2.33
CA CYS A 116 -12.05 -4.38 -1.31
C CYS A 116 -11.40 -3.03 -1.63
N LYS A 117 -11.63 -2.49 -2.83
CA LYS A 117 -10.97 -1.26 -3.31
C LYS A 117 -11.25 -0.05 -2.41
N GLU A 118 -12.47 0.07 -1.88
CA GLU A 118 -12.83 1.19 -1.02
C GLU A 118 -12.11 1.12 0.34
N LYS A 119 -12.03 -0.06 0.97
CA LYS A 119 -11.21 -0.25 2.17
C LYS A 119 -9.76 0.11 1.89
N GLN A 120 -9.22 -0.38 0.78
CA GLN A 120 -7.87 -0.08 0.32
C GLN A 120 -7.63 1.43 0.20
N ARG A 121 -8.55 2.17 -0.44
CA ARG A 121 -8.49 3.63 -0.57
C ARG A 121 -8.49 4.35 0.78
N ILE A 122 -9.36 3.93 1.70
CA ILE A 122 -9.47 4.54 3.03
C ILE A 122 -8.18 4.31 3.83
N HIS A 123 -7.61 3.09 3.80
CA HIS A 123 -6.33 2.81 4.45
C HIS A 123 -5.20 3.73 3.94
N LEU A 124 -5.15 4.03 2.63
CA LEU A 124 -4.12 4.90 2.04
C LEU A 124 -4.33 6.39 2.32
N SER A 125 -5.56 6.82 2.61
CA SER A 125 -5.85 8.22 2.91
C SER A 125 -5.38 8.68 4.29
N PHE A 126 -4.96 7.74 5.14
CA PHE A 126 -4.57 8.00 6.52
C PHE A 126 -3.07 8.32 6.63
N LYS A 127 -2.77 9.41 7.33
CA LYS A 127 -1.40 9.88 7.54
C LYS A 127 -0.90 9.45 8.91
N GLU A 128 -0.10 8.39 8.95
CA GLU A 128 0.42 7.81 10.19
C GLU A 128 1.19 8.84 11.04
N GLU A 129 1.94 9.74 10.39
CA GLU A 129 2.82 10.72 11.03
C GLU A 129 2.10 11.80 11.85
N GLU A 130 0.80 12.00 11.65
CA GLU A 130 -0.01 13.01 12.34
C GLU A 130 -0.70 12.44 13.60
N HIS A 131 -0.51 11.15 13.92
CA HIS A 131 -1.27 10.44 14.94
C HIS A 131 -0.40 9.58 15.86
N SER A 132 -0.93 9.28 17.06
CA SER A 132 -0.30 8.32 17.96
C SER A 132 -0.46 6.88 17.47
N VAL A 133 0.46 6.00 17.88
CA VAL A 133 0.45 4.57 17.50
C VAL A 133 -0.91 3.91 17.79
N SER A 134 -1.54 4.21 18.93
CA SER A 134 -2.84 3.64 19.29
C SER A 134 -3.98 4.15 18.39
N GLU A 135 -3.96 5.42 18.01
CA GLU A 135 -4.94 5.99 17.07
C GLU A 135 -4.80 5.35 15.69
N VAL A 136 -3.58 5.17 15.20
CA VAL A 136 -3.31 4.53 13.90
C VAL A 136 -3.83 3.08 13.89
N ILE A 137 -3.51 2.31 14.93
CA ILE A 137 -4.00 0.94 15.09
C ILE A 137 -5.54 0.91 15.10
N ASN A 138 -6.16 1.75 15.92
CA ASN A 138 -7.62 1.81 16.05
C ASN A 138 -8.29 2.19 14.72
N PHE A 139 -7.72 3.12 13.97
CA PHE A 139 -8.21 3.50 12.64
C PHE A 139 -8.22 2.30 11.69
N HIS A 140 -7.09 1.59 11.56
CA HIS A 140 -6.99 0.44 10.66
C HIS A 140 -7.88 -0.73 11.09
N LEU A 141 -8.04 -0.95 12.39
CA LEU A 141 -8.97 -1.97 12.91
C LEU A 141 -10.43 -1.64 12.62
N LYS A 142 -10.82 -0.36 12.65
CA LYS A 142 -12.19 0.05 12.30
C LYS A 142 -12.52 -0.29 10.85
N ILE A 143 -11.60 -0.05 9.92
CA ILE A 143 -11.79 -0.38 8.49
C ILE A 143 -11.82 -1.89 8.27
N TYR A 144 -10.94 -2.62 8.96
CA TYR A 144 -10.93 -4.08 8.88
C TYR A 144 -12.28 -4.69 9.28
N ASN A 145 -12.88 -4.18 10.37
CA ASN A 145 -14.14 -4.68 10.92
C ASN A 145 -15.41 -4.14 10.25
N SER A 146 -15.30 -3.19 9.30
CA SER A 146 -16.46 -2.60 8.61
C SER A 146 -17.01 -3.43 7.47
#